data_AF-A0A4Z1C1Z1-F1
#
_entry.id   AF-A0A4Z1C1Z1-F1
#
_cell.length_a   1.000
_cell.length_b   1.000
_cell.length_c   1.000
_cell.angle_alpha   90.00
_cell.angle_beta   90.00
_cell.angle_gamma   90.00
#
_symmetry.space_group_name_H-M   'P 1'
#
loop_
_entity.id
_entity.type
_entity.pdbx_description
1 polymer ?
#
loop_
_entity_poly.entity_id
_entity_poly.type
_entity_poly.pdbx_seq_one_letter_code
_entity_poly.pdbx_strand_id
1 'polypeptide(L)'
;MFAGKRPGNLGVKDGKLAACPGTPNCVSSQASSPRQRVMPLRISGDPGAEMRRLTDVVNNMSGTRLVDEGENYLYFECSSKLLGFVDDLEFFCDPDEGVVHVRSASRLGYSDLGVNRKRVEGIRRKFELA
;
A
#
# COMPACT_ATOMS: atom_id res chain seq x y z
N MET A 1 15.74 -4.70 -15.70
CA MET A 1 14.70 -4.14 -14.80
C MET A 1 14.79 -4.90 -13.48
N PHE A 2 15.12 -4.24 -12.37
CA PHE A 2 15.27 -4.90 -11.05
C PHE A 2 13.91 -5.05 -10.35
N ALA A 3 12.94 -5.63 -11.05
CA ALA A 3 11.56 -5.70 -10.58
C ALA A 3 11.35 -6.78 -9.51
N GLY A 4 12.15 -7.85 -9.50
CA GLY A 4 11.87 -9.03 -8.67
C GLY A 4 10.60 -9.77 -9.10
N LYS A 5 10.41 -10.96 -8.55
CA LYS A 5 9.18 -11.74 -8.77
C LYS A 5 8.07 -11.17 -7.89
N ARG A 6 6.86 -11.00 -8.46
CA ARG A 6 5.67 -10.67 -7.67
C ARG A 6 5.45 -11.75 -6.59
N PRO A 7 5.24 -11.40 -5.32
CA PRO A 7 4.93 -12.36 -4.27
C PRO A 7 3.62 -13.11 -4.56
N GLY A 8 3.60 -14.42 -4.27
CA GLY A 8 2.39 -15.25 -4.44
C GLY A 8 1.41 -15.19 -3.27
N ASN A 9 1.69 -14.35 -2.26
CA ASN A 9 0.92 -14.26 -1.03
C ASN A 9 0.20 -12.91 -0.84
N LEU A 10 0.17 -12.06 -1.87
CA LEU A 10 -0.61 -10.81 -1.87
C LEU A 10 -2.12 -11.09 -1.76
N GLY A 11 -2.89 -10.05 -1.44
CA GLY A 11 -4.32 -10.12 -1.18
C GLY A 11 -4.66 -10.13 0.30
N VAL A 12 -5.96 -10.04 0.58
CA VAL A 12 -6.51 -10.11 1.94
C VAL A 12 -6.72 -11.57 2.33
N LYS A 13 -6.21 -11.96 3.50
CA LYS A 13 -6.42 -13.27 4.11
C LYS A 13 -6.77 -13.07 5.58
N ASP A 14 -7.91 -13.61 6.00
CA ASP A 14 -8.41 -13.50 7.38
C ASP A 14 -8.44 -12.03 7.89
N GLY A 15 -8.93 -11.11 7.04
CA GLY A 15 -9.01 -9.67 7.35
C GLY A 15 -7.66 -8.95 7.38
N LYS A 16 -6.59 -9.56 6.85
CA LYS A 16 -5.24 -9.00 6.90
C LYS A 16 -4.55 -8.98 5.55
N LEU A 17 -3.80 -7.91 5.32
CA LEU A 17 -2.82 -7.84 4.24
C LEU A 17 -1.64 -8.76 4.54
N ALA A 18 -0.89 -9.11 3.50
CA ALA A 18 0.33 -9.92 3.65
C ALA A 18 1.28 -9.32 4.72
N ALA A 19 1.85 -10.14 5.59
CA ALA A 19 2.78 -9.63 6.60
C ALA A 19 4.01 -8.98 5.96
N CYS A 20 4.55 -7.94 6.59
CA CYS A 20 5.87 -7.44 6.22
C CYS A 20 6.94 -8.51 6.54
N PRO A 21 7.87 -8.78 5.62
CA PRO A 21 9.05 -9.59 5.94
C PRO A 21 9.92 -8.87 6.98
N GLY A 22 10.90 -9.55 7.58
CA GLY A 22 11.79 -8.95 8.59
C GLY A 22 12.71 -7.83 8.11
N THR A 23 12.68 -7.49 6.82
CA THR A 23 13.51 -6.43 6.19
C THR A 23 12.89 -5.04 6.34
N PRO A 24 13.69 -3.96 6.39
CA PRO A 24 13.20 -2.61 6.62
C PRO A 24 12.46 -1.98 5.42
N ASN A 25 12.52 -2.59 4.24
CA ASN A 25 11.86 -2.14 3.01
C ASN A 25 10.37 -2.56 2.92
N CYS A 26 9.67 -2.66 4.04
CA CYS A 26 8.23 -2.90 4.08
C CYS A 26 7.59 -2.10 5.22
N VAL A 27 6.45 -1.50 4.94
CA VAL A 27 5.57 -0.92 5.95
C VAL A 27 4.15 -1.44 5.80
N SER A 28 3.45 -1.56 6.93
CA SER A 28 2.04 -1.92 6.96
C SER A 28 1.35 -1.31 8.17
N SER A 29 0.08 -0.93 8.03
CA SER A 29 -0.73 -0.49 9.17
C SER A 29 -1.04 -1.62 10.16
N GLN A 30 -0.97 -2.86 9.70
CA GLN A 30 -1.19 -4.07 10.52
C GLN A 30 0.12 -4.69 11.02
N ALA A 31 1.28 -4.03 10.83
CA ALA A 31 2.56 -4.53 11.32
C ALA A 31 2.63 -4.49 12.86
N SER A 32 3.17 -5.55 13.48
CA SER A 32 3.46 -5.61 14.92
C SER A 32 4.70 -4.78 15.29
N SER A 33 5.72 -4.76 14.42
CA SER A 33 6.95 -4.00 14.61
C SER A 33 6.73 -2.49 14.46
N PRO A 34 7.08 -1.66 15.47
CA PRO A 34 6.97 -0.20 15.36
C PRO A 34 7.73 0.38 14.18
N ARG A 35 8.86 -0.22 13.78
CA ARG A 35 9.69 0.25 12.65
C ARG A 35 8.99 0.11 11.30
N GLN A 36 8.08 -0.85 11.17
CA GLN A 36 7.34 -1.13 9.93
C GLN A 36 5.90 -0.60 10.01
N ARG A 37 5.42 -0.24 11.20
CA ARG A 37 4.07 0.28 11.39
C ARG A 37 3.91 1.66 10.76
N VAL A 38 2.82 1.86 10.04
CA VAL A 38 2.28 3.14 9.54
C VAL A 38 0.85 3.28 10.01
N MET A 39 0.25 4.45 9.89
CA MET A 39 -1.18 4.61 10.18
C MET A 39 -2.03 4.11 9.01
N PRO A 40 -3.20 3.50 9.27
CA PRO A 40 -4.19 3.28 8.23
C PRO A 40 -4.77 4.62 7.76
N LEU A 41 -5.52 4.60 6.67
CA LEU A 41 -6.25 5.78 6.18
C LEU A 41 -7.64 5.76 6.82
N ARG A 42 -8.07 6.86 7.43
CA ARG A 42 -9.42 6.93 8.00
C ARG A 42 -10.45 7.15 6.90
N ILE A 43 -11.59 6.48 7.00
CA ILE A 43 -12.74 6.71 6.14
C ILE A 43 -13.95 7.12 7.00
N SER A 44 -14.78 8.01 6.47
CA SER A 44 -15.98 8.50 7.15
C SER A 44 -17.24 8.46 6.28
N GLY A 45 -17.09 8.11 5.01
CA GLY A 45 -18.16 8.01 4.03
C GLY A 45 -18.46 6.57 3.60
N ASP A 46 -19.17 6.46 2.47
CA ASP A 46 -19.46 5.19 1.82
C ASP A 46 -18.14 4.47 1.42
N PRO A 47 -17.87 3.24 1.89
CA PRO A 47 -16.64 2.52 1.60
C PRO A 47 -16.30 2.44 0.11
N GLY A 48 -17.30 2.25 -0.76
CA GLY A 48 -17.09 2.20 -2.20
C GLY A 48 -16.63 3.54 -2.79
N ALA A 49 -17.24 4.64 -2.35
CA ALA A 49 -16.83 5.99 -2.75
C ALA A 49 -15.43 6.34 -2.26
N GLU A 50 -15.10 5.96 -1.03
CA GLU A 50 -13.78 6.15 -0.43
C GLU A 50 -12.70 5.36 -1.20
N MET A 51 -12.99 4.12 -1.59
CA MET A 51 -12.08 3.30 -2.39
C MET A 51 -11.86 3.86 -3.79
N ARG A 52 -12.91 4.36 -4.46
CA ARG A 52 -12.77 5.07 -5.75
C ARG A 52 -11.90 6.32 -5.61
N ARG A 53 -12.13 7.14 -4.58
CA ARG A 53 -11.30 8.32 -4.32
C ARG A 53 -9.85 7.94 -4.07
N LEU A 54 -9.61 6.86 -3.32
CA LEU A 54 -8.27 6.35 -3.08
C LEU A 54 -7.59 5.89 -4.38
N THR A 55 -8.30 5.17 -5.24
CA THR A 55 -7.82 4.79 -6.58
C THR A 55 -7.40 6.01 -7.39
N ASP A 56 -8.19 7.09 -7.39
CA ASP A 56 -7.85 8.34 -8.09
C ASP A 56 -6.59 9.01 -7.50
N VAL A 57 -6.48 9.08 -6.17
CA VAL A 57 -5.28 9.63 -5.50
C VAL A 57 -4.02 8.89 -5.93
N VAL A 58 -4.07 7.55 -5.98
CA VAL A 58 -2.91 6.71 -6.31
C VAL A 58 -2.59 6.76 -7.80
N ASN A 59 -3.59 6.70 -8.69
CA ASN A 59 -3.39 6.80 -10.14
C ASN A 59 -2.76 8.13 -10.58
N ASN A 60 -3.00 9.21 -9.84
CA ASN A 60 -2.36 10.51 -10.09
C ASN A 60 -0.90 10.59 -9.60
N MET A 61 -0.35 9.53 -9.02
CA MET A 61 1.06 9.45 -8.62
C MET A 61 1.90 8.84 -9.73
N SER A 62 3.04 9.46 -10.04
CA SER A 62 3.94 8.96 -11.06
C SER A 62 4.49 7.57 -10.74
N GLY A 63 4.48 6.67 -11.73
CA GLY A 63 5.08 5.34 -11.62
C GLY A 63 4.21 4.32 -10.88
N THR A 64 2.93 4.61 -10.68
CA THR A 64 1.94 3.65 -10.16
C THR A 64 1.20 2.96 -11.31
N ARG A 65 0.74 1.74 -11.07
CA ARG A 65 -0.14 0.99 -11.97
C ARG A 65 -1.10 0.15 -11.16
N LEU A 66 -2.40 0.34 -11.35
CA LEU A 66 -3.43 -0.55 -10.80
C LEU A 66 -3.30 -1.93 -11.46
N VAL A 67 -3.24 -2.98 -10.65
CA VAL A 67 -3.06 -4.37 -11.09
C VAL A 67 -4.26 -5.23 -10.71
N ASP A 68 -4.87 -4.98 -9.56
CA ASP A 68 -6.08 -5.67 -9.11
C ASP A 68 -6.99 -4.70 -8.35
N GLU A 69 -8.28 -4.83 -8.58
CA GLU A 69 -9.34 -4.03 -7.97
C GLU A 69 -10.51 -4.95 -7.65
N GLY A 70 -10.79 -5.07 -6.35
CA GLY A 70 -11.95 -5.78 -5.82
C GLY A 70 -12.81 -4.84 -4.98
N GLU A 71 -13.90 -5.36 -4.42
CA GLU A 71 -14.88 -4.59 -3.65
C GLU A 71 -14.26 -3.83 -2.46
N ASN A 72 -13.34 -4.48 -1.74
CA ASN A 72 -12.68 -3.93 -0.55
C ASN A 72 -11.14 -4.01 -0.64
N TYR A 73 -10.59 -4.25 -1.83
CA TYR A 73 -9.15 -4.45 -2.02
C TYR A 73 -8.64 -3.73 -3.26
N LEU A 74 -7.47 -3.10 -3.14
CA LEU A 74 -6.73 -2.54 -4.27
C LEU A 74 -5.29 -2.99 -4.22
N TYR A 75 -4.74 -3.29 -5.39
CA TYR A 75 -3.34 -3.62 -5.57
C TYR A 75 -2.71 -2.79 -6.69
N PHE A 76 -1.65 -2.07 -6.33
CA PHE A 76 -0.84 -1.30 -7.25
C PHE A 76 0.60 -1.80 -7.27
N GLU A 77 1.22 -1.72 -8.44
CA GLU A 77 2.67 -1.75 -8.56
C GLU A 77 3.21 -0.33 -8.62
N CYS A 78 4.24 -0.05 -7.82
CA CYS A 78 4.95 1.22 -7.81
C CYS A 78 6.37 1.02 -8.32
N SER A 79 6.76 1.72 -9.38
CA SER A 79 8.08 1.61 -10.01
C SER A 79 8.93 2.86 -9.80
N SER A 80 10.22 2.68 -9.48
CA SER A 80 11.18 3.79 -9.41
C SER A 80 11.79 4.09 -10.78
N LYS A 81 11.76 5.36 -11.21
CA LYS A 81 12.22 5.79 -12.55
C LYS A 81 13.71 5.58 -12.80
N LEU A 82 14.55 5.60 -11.77
CA LEU A 82 16.02 5.55 -11.91
C LEU A 82 16.58 4.12 -11.90
N LEU A 83 16.02 3.23 -11.09
CA LEU A 83 16.59 1.89 -10.86
C LEU A 83 15.64 0.74 -11.22
N GLY A 84 14.36 1.04 -11.52
CA GLY A 84 13.39 0.03 -11.94
C GLY A 84 13.03 -0.98 -10.85
N PHE A 85 13.24 -0.64 -9.58
CA PHE A 85 12.66 -1.38 -8.46
C PHE A 85 11.15 -1.27 -8.48
N VAL A 86 10.48 -2.38 -8.19
CA VAL A 86 9.03 -2.47 -8.09
C VAL A 86 8.66 -2.77 -6.64
N ASP A 87 7.76 -1.97 -6.12
CA ASP A 87 7.11 -2.16 -4.83
C ASP A 87 5.66 -2.57 -5.05
N ASP A 88 5.17 -3.47 -4.19
CA ASP A 88 3.77 -3.85 -4.10
C ASP A 88 3.08 -2.94 -3.08
N LEU A 89 2.04 -2.24 -3.51
CA LEU A 89 1.22 -1.36 -2.68
C LEU A 89 -0.20 -1.93 -2.63
N GLU A 90 -0.65 -2.30 -1.44
CA GLU A 90 -1.95 -2.92 -1.20
C GLU A 90 -2.78 -2.08 -0.25
N PHE A 91 -4.08 -2.05 -0.51
CA PHE A 91 -5.09 -1.44 0.35
C PHE A 91 -6.20 -2.43 0.64
N PHE A 92 -6.68 -2.42 1.88
CA PHE A 92 -7.81 -3.24 2.34
C PHE A 92 -8.77 -2.35 3.11
N CYS A 93 -9.99 -2.19 2.60
CA CYS A 93 -11.04 -1.45 3.27
C CYS A 93 -11.70 -2.33 4.34
N ASP A 94 -11.65 -1.86 5.59
CA ASP A 94 -12.33 -2.45 6.73
C ASP A 94 -13.38 -1.46 7.25
N PRO A 95 -14.65 -1.58 6.79
CA PRO A 95 -15.72 -0.69 7.20
C PRO A 95 -16.06 -0.78 8.69
N ASP A 96 -15.83 -1.94 9.31
CA ASP A 96 -16.13 -2.15 10.73
C ASP A 96 -15.15 -1.37 11.62
N GLU A 97 -13.88 -1.27 11.19
CA GLU A 97 -12.89 -0.40 11.84
C GLU A 97 -12.95 1.06 11.37
N GLY A 98 -13.70 1.35 10.29
CA GLY A 98 -13.78 2.69 9.69
C GLY A 98 -12.45 3.15 9.08
N VAL A 99 -11.66 2.21 8.55
CA VAL A 99 -10.35 2.50 7.98
C VAL A 99 -10.06 1.71 6.70
N VAL A 100 -9.08 2.20 5.94
CA VAL A 100 -8.39 1.42 4.92
C VAL A 100 -7.00 1.07 5.43
N HIS A 101 -6.76 -0.22 5.67
CA HIS A 101 -5.44 -0.75 5.94
C HIS A 101 -4.57 -0.65 4.68
N VAL A 102 -3.26 -0.52 4.89
CA VAL A 102 -2.30 -0.31 3.82
C VAL A 102 -1.03 -1.10 4.07
N ARG A 103 -0.44 -1.61 2.99
CA ARG A 103 0.89 -2.21 2.96
C ARG A 103 1.66 -1.69 1.77
N SER A 104 2.94 -1.39 1.94
CA SER A 104 3.84 -1.08 0.84
C SER A 104 5.19 -1.77 1.05
N ALA A 105 5.60 -2.60 0.09
CA ALA A 105 6.76 -3.48 0.24
C ALA A 105 7.57 -3.59 -1.06
N SER A 106 8.88 -3.48 -0.96
CA SER A 106 9.78 -3.68 -2.11
C SER A 106 9.98 -5.18 -2.40
N ARG A 107 9.99 -5.54 -3.68
CA ARG A 107 10.22 -6.94 -4.10
C ARG A 107 11.67 -7.39 -3.98
N LEU A 108 12.61 -6.46 -4.07
CA LEU A 108 14.05 -6.70 -4.01
C LEU A 108 14.74 -5.66 -3.14
N GLY A 109 15.96 -5.99 -2.75
CA GLY A 109 16.80 -5.15 -1.89
C GLY A 109 16.52 -5.36 -0.41
N TYR A 110 17.42 -4.85 0.43
CA TYR A 110 17.27 -4.89 1.89
C TYR A 110 16.57 -3.63 2.42
N SER A 111 16.93 -2.47 1.87
CA SER A 111 16.43 -1.16 2.28
C SER A 111 15.89 -0.40 1.07
N ASP A 112 14.81 0.33 1.29
CA ASP A 112 14.19 1.26 0.34
C ASP A 112 14.47 2.72 0.71
N LEU A 113 15.34 2.98 1.71
CA LEU A 113 15.61 4.31 2.28
C LEU A 113 14.33 5.05 2.72
N GLY A 114 13.33 4.29 3.16
CA GLY A 114 12.03 4.80 3.63
C GLY A 114 11.08 5.23 2.52
N VAL A 115 11.32 4.85 1.27
CA VAL A 115 10.43 5.16 0.13
C VAL A 115 9.00 4.66 0.37
N ASN A 116 8.83 3.43 0.86
CA ASN A 116 7.51 2.84 1.12
C ASN A 116 6.76 3.60 2.20
N ARG A 117 7.45 4.01 3.28
CA ARG A 117 6.87 4.87 4.32
C ARG A 117 6.47 6.23 3.77
N LYS A 118 7.37 6.91 3.04
CA LYS A 118 7.09 8.23 2.45
C LYS A 118 5.90 8.17 1.49
N ARG A 119 5.77 7.08 0.73
CA ARG A 119 4.64 6.82 -0.17
C ARG A 119 3.33 6.75 0.61
N VAL A 120 3.25 5.85 1.60
CA VAL A 120 2.03 5.67 2.39
C VAL A 120 1.61 6.97 3.08
N GLU A 121 2.55 7.67 3.72
CA GLU A 121 2.23 8.95 4.38
C GLU A 121 1.84 10.04 3.38
N GLY A 122 2.40 10.04 2.17
CA GLY A 122 2.01 10.95 1.10
C GLY A 122 0.59 10.69 0.59
N ILE A 123 0.24 9.41 0.40
CA ILE A 123 -1.11 8.99 0.01
C ILE A 123 -2.11 9.37 1.09
N ARG A 124 -1.81 9.04 2.36
CA ARG A 124 -2.67 9.39 3.49
C ARG A 124 -2.94 10.88 3.58
N ARG A 125 -1.91 11.73 3.47
CA ARG A 125 -2.10 13.19 3.44
C ARG A 125 -2.99 13.66 2.30
N LYS A 126 -2.80 13.13 1.08
CA LYS A 126 -3.63 13.51 -0.07
C LYS A 126 -5.07 13.02 0.05
N PHE A 127 -5.26 11.86 0.65
CA PHE A 127 -6.58 11.25 0.82
C PHE A 127 -7.41 11.91 1.93
N GLU A 128 -6.76 12.30 3.03
CA GLU A 128 -7.42 12.93 4.19
C GLU A 128 -7.59 14.45 4.07
N LEU A 129 -6.86 15.10 3.15
CA LEU A 129 -7.00 16.54 2.86
C LEU A 129 -7.89 16.83 1.65
N ALA A 130 -8.38 15.78 0.96
CA ALA A 130 -9.25 15.89 -0.21
C ALA A 130 -10.73 15.81 0.16
#